data_AF-A0A928T6A1-F1
#
_entry.id   AF-A0A928T6A1-F1
#
_cell.length_a   1.000
_cell.length_b   1.000
_cell.length_c   1.000
_cell.angle_alpha   90.00
_cell.angle_beta   90.00
_cell.angle_gamma   90.00
#
_symmetry.space_group_name_H-M   'P 1'
#
loop_
_entity.id
_entity.type
_entity.pdbx_description
1 polymer ?
#
loop_
_entity_poly.entity_id
_entity_poly.type
_entity_poly.pdbx_seq_one_letter_code
_entity_poly.pdbx_strand_id
1 'polypeptide(L)'
;MPPPPLAPPAPPAAPVQKRRAGTTAGLRTVARAMGWLAVTALVAFSGMIILTWDHQTDARSASLRVASIEAPATKALSLNAGPASPQDALEGAADSPESPQNTPVPAADESAAHAAGPRLPALPSPVLELPAMREWPRSIALKGTPEVRVVSEDPQKDEFIYHTEHFEFCCDAPVGPDAVRHFARVFEATWMLNCQLPLDLRPAPETMRKWFRACILSTDESYAATGAPAGSSGYYSRADKTIYVPISSLGMKLVGQKRVMLDQSVESNDTLIHEITHQMMGRWLPRLPIWFAEGAAEYNGITDFVHGRFFLSGMESRLKNHLRASGGQSAGSAIRFTMLRLPELLAMDHRTWASGLSGVAGKENYASALLLTYFLYHLDRDRNAAGIIAWLRDIEKGRPHEQAFKEHILAGRNLLQFEAQFIHAWRQTGIELQFVRRGGAEFQL
;
A
#
# COMPACT_ATOMS: atom_id res chain seq x y z
N MET A 1 40.02 -17.65 87.80
CA MET A 1 39.05 -16.81 87.06
C MET A 1 39.85 -15.86 86.17
N PRO A 2 39.57 -15.76 84.86
CA PRO A 2 40.25 -14.83 83.95
C PRO A 2 39.75 -13.38 84.14
N PRO A 3 40.53 -12.37 83.76
CA PRO A 3 40.13 -10.95 83.84
C PRO A 3 39.03 -10.61 82.82
N PRO A 4 38.23 -9.54 83.07
CA PRO A 4 37.15 -9.13 82.18
C PRO A 4 37.68 -8.55 80.85
N PRO A 5 36.92 -8.70 79.74
CA PRO A 5 37.35 -8.25 78.41
C PRO A 5 37.33 -6.72 78.27
N LEU A 6 38.30 -6.20 77.51
CA LEU A 6 38.44 -4.79 77.16
C LEU A 6 37.33 -4.33 76.19
N ALA A 7 36.90 -3.07 76.33
CA ALA A 7 35.91 -2.45 75.46
C ALA A 7 36.45 -2.19 74.04
N PRO A 8 35.60 -2.24 72.99
CA PRO A 8 36.01 -2.03 71.60
C PRO A 8 36.38 -0.57 71.32
N PRO A 9 37.32 -0.31 70.39
CA PRO A 9 37.77 1.04 70.04
C PRO A 9 36.72 1.82 69.22
N ALA A 10 36.71 3.15 69.39
CA ALA A 10 35.84 4.05 68.66
C ALA A 10 36.22 4.17 67.16
N PRO A 11 35.25 4.40 66.25
CA PRO A 11 35.53 4.55 64.83
C PRO A 11 36.28 5.85 64.50
N PRO A 12 37.13 5.86 63.45
CA PRO A 12 37.93 7.03 63.08
C PRO A 12 37.09 8.17 62.47
N ALA A 13 37.51 9.41 62.74
CA ALA A 13 36.88 10.61 62.19
C ALA A 13 37.13 10.79 60.68
N ALA A 14 36.16 11.34 59.97
CA ALA A 14 36.23 11.56 58.52
C ALA A 14 37.24 12.66 58.12
N PRO A 15 37.95 12.52 56.98
CA PRO A 15 38.90 13.52 56.52
C PRO A 15 38.21 14.75 55.90
N VAL A 16 38.58 15.94 56.37
CA VAL A 16 38.16 17.23 55.81
C VAL A 16 38.89 17.50 54.48
N GLN A 17 38.19 17.42 53.35
CA GLN A 17 38.73 17.89 52.07
C GLN A 17 38.46 19.39 51.87
N LYS A 18 39.54 20.19 51.85
CA LYS A 18 39.49 21.59 51.38
C LYS A 18 39.46 21.65 49.86
N ARG A 19 38.64 22.58 49.34
CA ARG A 19 38.46 22.87 47.90
C ARG A 19 39.79 23.09 47.18
N ARG A 20 39.94 22.50 45.99
CA ARG A 20 40.67 23.10 44.87
C ARG A 20 39.69 23.38 43.73
N ALA A 21 39.70 24.60 43.21
CA ALA A 21 38.92 24.97 42.04
C ALA A 21 39.61 24.44 40.77
N GLY A 22 38.84 23.83 39.87
CA GLY A 22 39.29 23.35 38.58
C GLY A 22 38.17 23.50 37.55
N THR A 23 38.38 24.37 36.57
CA THR A 23 37.34 24.88 35.65
C THR A 23 37.13 23.99 34.43
N THR A 24 36.36 22.89 34.56
CA THR A 24 35.96 22.05 33.41
C THR A 24 34.52 21.49 33.48
N ALA A 25 33.62 22.10 34.27
CA ALA A 25 32.21 21.66 34.38
C ALA A 25 31.19 22.54 33.60
N GLY A 26 31.58 23.70 33.08
CA GLY A 26 30.65 24.66 32.47
C GLY A 26 30.19 24.33 31.03
N LEU A 27 31.08 23.81 30.18
CA LEU A 27 30.78 23.70 28.73
C LEU A 27 29.81 22.56 28.37
N ARG A 28 29.73 21.48 29.16
CA ARG A 28 28.87 20.32 28.82
C ARG A 28 27.39 20.55 29.13
N THR A 29 27.05 21.46 30.04
CA THR A 29 25.66 21.79 30.38
C THR A 29 25.09 22.83 29.42
N VAL A 30 25.89 23.84 29.03
CA VAL A 30 25.48 24.85 28.03
C VAL A 30 25.28 24.22 26.65
N ALA A 31 26.14 23.28 26.23
CA ALA A 31 25.98 22.56 24.96
C ALA A 31 24.68 21.75 24.89
N ARG A 32 24.21 21.16 26.01
CA ARG A 32 22.92 20.45 26.07
C ARG A 32 21.72 21.41 26.08
N ALA A 33 21.83 22.56 26.73
CA ALA A 33 20.78 23.59 26.73
C ALA A 33 20.61 24.26 25.35
N MET A 34 21.72 24.57 24.66
CA MET A 34 21.68 25.10 23.30
C MET A 34 21.21 24.07 22.26
N GLY A 35 21.53 22.78 22.45
CA GLY A 35 20.99 21.71 21.61
C GLY A 35 19.46 21.62 21.70
N TRP A 36 18.88 21.73 22.90
CA TRP A 36 17.42 21.74 23.07
C TRP A 36 16.76 23.00 22.50
N LEU A 37 17.35 24.17 22.66
CA LEU A 37 16.85 25.42 22.06
C LEU A 37 16.93 25.41 20.52
N ALA A 38 17.95 24.78 19.93
CA ALA A 38 18.02 24.61 18.48
C ALA A 38 16.94 23.65 17.96
N VAL A 39 16.64 22.57 18.68
CA VAL A 39 15.58 21.62 18.30
C VAL A 39 14.17 22.23 18.48
N THR A 40 13.90 22.96 19.57
CA THR A 40 12.62 23.68 19.70
C THR A 40 12.47 24.82 18.71
N ALA A 41 13.55 25.51 18.32
CA ALA A 41 13.51 26.49 17.23
C ALA A 41 13.22 25.82 15.87
N LEU A 42 13.80 24.65 15.57
CA LEU A 42 13.54 23.92 14.33
C LEU A 42 12.10 23.37 14.26
N VAL A 43 11.56 22.90 15.38
CA VAL A 43 10.16 22.47 15.50
C VAL A 43 9.21 23.68 15.41
N ALA A 44 9.55 24.83 16.01
CA ALA A 44 8.76 26.05 15.90
C ALA A 44 8.73 26.62 14.47
N PHE A 45 9.84 26.53 13.72
CA PHE A 45 9.89 26.95 12.31
C PHE A 45 9.17 25.96 11.38
N SER A 46 9.12 24.67 11.75
CA SER A 46 8.34 23.65 11.03
C SER A 46 6.83 23.73 11.35
N GLY A 47 6.48 24.22 12.55
CA GLY A 47 5.10 24.45 13.00
C GLY A 47 4.41 25.66 12.34
N MET A 48 5.13 26.46 11.54
CA MET A 48 4.55 27.59 10.80
C MET A 48 3.85 27.22 9.48
N ILE A 49 3.55 25.93 9.25
CA ILE A 49 2.57 25.48 8.23
C ILE A 49 1.56 24.50 8.86
N ILE A 50 1.02 24.86 10.03
CA ILE A 50 -0.23 24.30 10.55
C ILE A 50 -1.14 25.46 10.92
N LEU A 51 -2.00 25.87 9.99
CA LEU A 51 -3.15 26.69 10.33
C LEU A 51 -4.14 25.80 11.09
N THR A 52 -4.39 26.18 12.33
CA THR A 52 -5.42 25.62 13.22
C THR A 52 -6.76 25.48 12.51
N TRP A 53 -7.51 24.42 12.80
CA TRP A 53 -8.94 24.57 13.08
C TRP A 53 -9.41 23.46 14.03
N ASP A 54 -9.78 23.87 15.23
CA ASP A 54 -10.56 23.08 16.18
C ASP A 54 -12.04 23.42 15.96
N HIS A 55 -12.87 22.39 15.78
CA HIS A 55 -14.25 22.46 16.26
C HIS A 55 -14.84 21.06 16.44
N GLN A 56 -15.40 20.82 17.63
CA GLN A 56 -16.25 19.67 17.91
C GLN A 56 -17.45 19.59 16.96
N THR A 57 -17.74 18.38 16.47
CA THR A 57 -19.12 17.91 16.22
C THR A 57 -19.22 16.43 16.54
N ASP A 58 -20.15 16.06 17.42
CA ASP A 58 -20.55 14.67 17.64
C ASP A 58 -21.16 14.08 16.34
N ALA A 59 -20.50 13.08 15.76
CA ALA A 59 -21.02 12.31 14.64
C ALA A 59 -20.98 10.81 15.00
N ARG A 60 -22.12 10.29 15.47
CA ARG A 60 -22.28 8.87 15.81
C ARG A 60 -21.98 7.98 14.60
N SER A 61 -21.17 6.96 14.84
CA SER A 61 -20.86 5.90 13.89
C SER A 61 -22.13 5.20 13.38
N ALA A 62 -22.29 5.16 12.06
CA ALA A 62 -23.35 4.44 11.36
C ALA A 62 -22.75 3.28 10.54
N SER A 63 -22.21 2.27 11.24
CA SER A 63 -21.85 0.99 10.63
C SER A 63 -23.13 0.23 10.24
N LEU A 64 -23.35 0.08 8.93
CA LEU A 64 -24.55 -0.55 8.39
C LEU A 64 -24.49 -2.08 8.52
N ARG A 65 -25.48 -2.64 9.24
CA ARG A 65 -25.70 -4.08 9.33
C ARG A 65 -26.10 -4.65 7.97
N VAL A 66 -25.30 -5.56 7.42
CA VAL A 66 -25.75 -6.44 6.33
C VAL A 66 -26.38 -7.69 6.95
N ALA A 67 -27.70 -7.82 6.83
CA ALA A 67 -28.41 -9.03 7.21
C ALA A 67 -28.19 -10.11 6.14
N SER A 68 -27.70 -11.28 6.55
CA SER A 68 -27.63 -12.46 5.69
C SER A 68 -29.02 -13.04 5.45
N ILE A 69 -29.32 -13.41 4.20
CA ILE A 69 -30.49 -14.22 3.86
C ILE A 69 -29.99 -15.42 3.03
N GLU A 70 -30.12 -16.62 3.60
CA GLU A 70 -29.91 -17.89 2.91
C GLU A 70 -31.20 -18.33 2.19
N ALA A 71 -31.09 -18.89 0.98
CA ALA A 71 -32.00 -19.91 0.41
C ALA A 71 -31.36 -20.49 -0.89
N PRO A 72 -31.84 -21.62 -1.47
CA PRO A 72 -31.00 -22.82 -1.52
C PRO A 72 -30.74 -23.37 -2.93
N ALA A 73 -29.86 -24.38 -3.01
CA ALA A 73 -29.47 -25.05 -4.24
C ALA A 73 -30.56 -25.97 -4.83
N THR A 74 -30.67 -26.03 -6.17
CA THR A 74 -31.33 -27.11 -6.89
C THR A 74 -30.63 -27.51 -8.20
N LYS A 75 -30.10 -28.74 -8.18
CA LYS A 75 -30.25 -29.83 -9.16
C LYS A 75 -29.86 -29.65 -10.64
N ALA A 76 -28.95 -30.53 -11.03
CA ALA A 76 -28.43 -30.79 -12.37
C ALA A 76 -29.46 -31.16 -13.46
N LEU A 77 -29.03 -30.99 -14.71
CA LEU A 77 -29.40 -31.82 -15.85
C LEU A 77 -28.15 -32.05 -16.74
N SER A 78 -27.99 -33.27 -17.21
CA SER A 78 -26.89 -33.76 -18.07
C SER A 78 -27.43 -34.08 -19.46
N LEU A 79 -26.58 -34.10 -20.50
CA LEU A 79 -26.60 -35.12 -21.58
C LEU A 79 -25.49 -34.92 -22.65
N ASN A 80 -24.59 -35.90 -22.69
CA ASN A 80 -23.94 -36.58 -23.84
C ASN A 80 -23.14 -35.89 -24.98
N ALA A 81 -21.99 -36.53 -25.24
CA ALA A 81 -21.23 -36.56 -26.51
C ALA A 81 -22.03 -37.28 -27.63
N GLY A 82 -21.66 -37.31 -28.92
CA GLY A 82 -20.48 -36.92 -29.73
C GLY A 82 -20.74 -37.49 -31.15
N PRO A 83 -19.76 -37.99 -31.92
CA PRO A 83 -18.41 -37.51 -32.27
C PRO A 83 -18.25 -37.30 -33.81
N ALA A 84 -17.04 -36.98 -34.29
CA ALA A 84 -16.38 -37.47 -35.54
C ALA A 84 -15.56 -36.40 -36.30
N SER A 85 -14.27 -36.70 -36.51
CA SER A 85 -13.47 -36.30 -37.69
C SER A 85 -13.30 -37.56 -38.58
N PRO A 86 -12.77 -37.48 -39.82
CA PRO A 86 -11.31 -37.55 -39.98
C PRO A 86 -10.69 -36.92 -41.28
N GLN A 87 -9.35 -36.88 -41.35
CA GLN A 87 -8.48 -36.84 -42.56
C GLN A 87 -8.55 -35.59 -43.48
N ASP A 88 -7.62 -35.25 -44.39
CA ASP A 88 -6.15 -35.40 -44.63
C ASP A 88 -5.81 -34.52 -45.87
N ALA A 89 -4.59 -34.13 -46.28
CA ALA A 89 -3.26 -33.91 -45.65
C ALA A 89 -2.31 -33.34 -46.76
N LEU A 90 -1.10 -32.81 -46.40
CA LEU A 90 0.06 -32.55 -47.30
C LEU A 90 -0.11 -31.46 -48.41
N GLU A 91 0.88 -30.80 -49.03
CA GLU A 91 2.31 -30.46 -48.77
C GLU A 91 2.72 -29.35 -49.80
N GLY A 92 3.86 -28.65 -49.65
CA GLY A 92 4.44 -27.86 -50.76
C GLY A 92 5.21 -26.57 -50.39
N ALA A 93 6.46 -26.45 -50.86
CA ALA A 93 7.36 -25.32 -50.60
C ALA A 93 8.15 -24.87 -51.85
N ALA A 94 8.45 -23.56 -51.96
CA ALA A 94 9.53 -22.88 -52.71
C ALA A 94 9.26 -21.35 -52.59
N ASP A 95 10.12 -20.41 -52.21
CA ASP A 95 11.56 -20.10 -52.44
C ASP A 95 11.76 -18.94 -53.46
N SER A 96 12.17 -17.77 -52.93
CA SER A 96 13.11 -16.71 -53.41
C SER A 96 13.15 -16.28 -54.90
N PRO A 97 13.42 -14.98 -55.26
CA PRO A 97 14.61 -14.23 -54.79
C PRO A 97 14.49 -12.68 -54.61
N GLU A 98 15.63 -12.06 -54.26
CA GLU A 98 15.82 -10.67 -53.81
C GLU A 98 16.04 -9.59 -54.91
N SER A 99 15.84 -8.31 -54.49
CA SER A 99 16.65 -7.12 -54.84
C SER A 99 16.51 -6.49 -56.26
N PRO A 100 16.89 -5.18 -56.48
CA PRO A 100 17.79 -4.35 -55.67
C PRO A 100 17.30 -2.93 -55.26
N GLN A 101 18.17 -2.27 -54.51
CA GLN A 101 18.03 -0.94 -53.87
C GLN A 101 18.11 0.25 -54.86
N ASN A 102 17.58 1.42 -54.45
CA ASN A 102 18.18 2.71 -54.79
C ASN A 102 17.84 3.81 -53.75
N THR A 103 18.85 4.61 -53.43
CA THR A 103 18.95 5.73 -52.45
C THR A 103 18.11 6.98 -52.84
N PRO A 104 17.68 7.86 -51.90
CA PRO A 104 18.59 8.87 -51.30
C PRO A 104 18.38 9.28 -49.83
N VAL A 105 19.43 9.85 -49.25
CA VAL A 105 19.42 10.62 -47.99
C VAL A 105 18.84 12.03 -48.23
N PRO A 106 18.05 12.56 -47.28
CA PRO A 106 18.26 13.97 -46.93
C PRO A 106 18.28 14.25 -45.41
N ALA A 107 19.09 15.27 -45.08
CA ALA A 107 19.02 16.26 -44.00
C ALA A 107 18.30 15.98 -42.66
N ALA A 108 18.94 16.51 -41.61
CA ALA A 108 18.43 16.61 -40.24
C ALA A 108 17.05 17.28 -40.13
N ASP A 109 16.31 16.89 -39.07
CA ASP A 109 15.22 17.70 -38.52
C ASP A 109 15.49 17.96 -37.03
N GLU A 110 15.85 19.21 -36.69
CA GLU A 110 16.08 19.68 -35.33
C GLU A 110 14.74 19.92 -34.61
N SER A 111 14.01 18.86 -34.25
CA SER A 111 12.68 18.99 -33.64
C SER A 111 12.38 17.95 -32.55
N ALA A 112 13.27 17.86 -31.55
CA ALA A 112 13.06 16.99 -30.37
C ALA A 112 13.55 17.60 -29.04
N ALA A 113 13.56 18.93 -28.92
CA ALA A 113 13.89 19.65 -27.68
C ALA A 113 12.64 19.99 -26.82
N HIS A 114 11.72 19.03 -26.65
CA HIS A 114 10.71 19.14 -25.59
C HIS A 114 11.32 18.67 -24.27
N ALA A 115 11.43 19.62 -23.34
CA ALA A 115 12.16 19.54 -22.08
C ALA A 115 12.09 18.16 -21.40
N ALA A 116 13.17 17.39 -21.54
CA ALA A 116 13.40 16.24 -20.68
C ALA A 116 13.65 16.74 -19.25
N GLY A 117 12.64 16.62 -18.39
CA GLY A 117 12.83 16.79 -16.96
C GLY A 117 13.96 15.87 -16.45
N PRO A 118 14.67 16.24 -15.37
CA PRO A 118 15.83 15.51 -14.91
C PRO A 118 15.49 14.03 -14.65
N ARG A 119 16.15 13.14 -15.38
CA ARG A 119 15.98 11.69 -15.24
C ARG A 119 16.36 11.27 -13.81
N LEU A 120 15.45 10.60 -13.11
CA LEU A 120 15.72 10.07 -11.79
C LEU A 120 16.74 8.92 -11.88
N PRO A 121 17.56 8.66 -10.84
CA PRO A 121 18.40 7.47 -10.80
C PRO A 121 17.53 6.20 -10.87
N ALA A 122 18.00 5.12 -11.49
CA ALA A 122 17.26 3.85 -11.52
C ALA A 122 16.95 3.35 -10.10
N LEU A 123 15.86 2.59 -9.92
CA LEU A 123 15.62 1.89 -8.66
C LEU A 123 16.68 0.80 -8.47
N PRO A 124 17.21 0.60 -7.24
CA PRO A 124 18.07 -0.55 -6.98
C PRO A 124 17.29 -1.84 -7.23
N SER A 125 17.90 -2.85 -7.83
CA SER A 125 17.25 -4.16 -8.01
C SER A 125 17.61 -5.09 -6.84
N PRO A 126 16.71 -5.32 -5.87
CA PRO A 126 16.94 -6.32 -4.84
C PRO A 126 16.94 -7.72 -5.46
N VAL A 127 17.66 -8.65 -4.85
CA VAL A 127 17.54 -10.07 -5.19
C VAL A 127 16.17 -10.56 -4.72
N LEU A 128 15.42 -11.20 -5.63
CA LEU A 128 14.09 -11.74 -5.35
C LEU A 128 14.19 -13.17 -4.85
N GLU A 129 13.65 -13.43 -3.65
CA GLU A 129 13.41 -14.79 -3.16
C GLU A 129 12.18 -15.41 -3.84
N LEU A 130 11.24 -14.58 -4.32
CA LEU A 130 10.03 -15.00 -5.03
C LEU A 130 9.81 -14.12 -6.28
N PRO A 131 9.95 -14.67 -7.51
CA PRO A 131 9.77 -13.91 -8.74
C PRO A 131 8.28 -13.68 -9.06
N ALA A 132 8.01 -12.60 -9.78
CA ALA A 132 6.70 -12.31 -10.35
C ALA A 132 6.24 -13.37 -11.36
N MET A 133 4.93 -13.62 -11.41
CA MET A 133 4.33 -14.51 -12.39
C MET A 133 4.21 -13.82 -13.75
N ARG A 134 4.30 -14.58 -14.85
CA ARG A 134 4.19 -14.02 -16.21
C ARG A 134 2.76 -13.62 -16.57
N GLU A 135 1.79 -14.33 -16.03
CA GLU A 135 0.36 -14.16 -16.28
C GLU A 135 -0.35 -13.82 -14.98
N TRP A 136 -1.50 -13.16 -15.07
CA TRP A 136 -2.28 -12.80 -13.90
C TRP A 136 -2.82 -14.06 -13.20
N PRO A 137 -2.41 -14.35 -11.95
CA PRO A 137 -2.78 -15.59 -11.29
C PRO A 137 -4.26 -15.57 -10.90
N ARG A 138 -4.92 -16.74 -10.93
CA ARG A 138 -6.31 -16.88 -10.45
C ARG A 138 -6.43 -16.85 -8.93
N SER A 139 -5.37 -17.22 -8.21
CA SER A 139 -5.28 -17.17 -6.76
C SER A 139 -3.83 -17.23 -6.30
N ILE A 140 -3.52 -16.60 -5.17
CA ILE A 140 -2.20 -16.63 -4.50
C ILE A 140 -2.43 -17.09 -3.07
N ALA A 141 -1.67 -18.08 -2.57
CA ALA A 141 -1.88 -18.68 -1.25
C ALA A 141 -0.58 -18.99 -0.52
N LEU A 142 -0.53 -18.69 0.79
CA LEU A 142 0.60 -19.08 1.62
C LEU A 142 0.75 -20.60 1.64
N LYS A 143 1.99 -21.09 1.67
CA LYS A 143 2.30 -22.54 1.73
C LYS A 143 1.92 -23.18 3.08
N GLY A 144 1.68 -22.38 4.10
CA GLY A 144 1.30 -22.81 5.46
C GLY A 144 0.91 -21.62 6.33
N THR A 145 0.77 -21.86 7.64
CA THR A 145 0.66 -20.77 8.61
C THR A 145 2.06 -20.16 8.83
N PRO A 146 2.22 -18.82 8.85
CA PRO A 146 3.51 -18.19 9.11
C PRO A 146 4.14 -18.67 10.43
N GLU A 147 5.45 -18.94 10.40
CA GLU A 147 6.23 -19.13 11.61
C GLU A 147 6.37 -17.78 12.31
N VAL A 148 6.00 -17.73 13.60
CA VAL A 148 6.13 -16.54 14.45
C VAL A 148 7.20 -16.83 15.49
N ARG A 149 8.29 -16.07 15.46
CA ARG A 149 9.35 -16.08 16.48
C ARG A 149 9.16 -14.92 17.44
N VAL A 150 9.14 -15.23 18.73
CA VAL A 150 9.17 -14.22 19.79
C VAL A 150 10.62 -13.75 19.95
N VAL A 151 10.85 -12.45 19.85
CA VAL A 151 12.19 -11.84 19.93
C VAL A 151 12.39 -11.17 21.29
N SER A 152 11.39 -10.41 21.74
CA SER A 152 11.35 -9.77 23.05
C SER A 152 9.92 -9.75 23.56
N GLU A 153 9.74 -10.05 24.85
CA GLU A 153 8.53 -9.71 25.60
C GLU A 153 8.99 -9.13 26.93
N ASP A 154 9.13 -7.80 27.00
CA ASP A 154 9.54 -7.09 28.21
C ASP A 154 8.42 -6.15 28.72
N PRO A 155 7.58 -6.64 29.65
CA PRO A 155 6.52 -5.85 30.27
C PRO A 155 6.99 -4.71 31.19
N GLN A 156 8.30 -4.49 31.34
CA GLN A 156 8.85 -3.32 32.03
C GLN A 156 9.26 -2.20 31.08
N LYS A 157 9.38 -2.50 29.77
CA LYS A 157 9.69 -1.53 28.71
C LYS A 157 8.54 -1.31 27.71
N ASP A 158 7.41 -2.00 27.92
CA ASP A 158 6.31 -2.12 26.96
C ASP A 158 6.79 -2.54 25.56
N GLU A 159 7.79 -3.44 25.53
CA GLU A 159 8.48 -3.89 24.32
C GLU A 159 8.12 -5.34 24.01
N PHE A 160 7.20 -5.53 23.05
CA PHE A 160 6.80 -6.85 22.56
C PHE A 160 7.13 -6.95 21.08
N ILE A 161 8.13 -7.77 20.73
CA ILE A 161 8.66 -7.88 19.36
C ILE A 161 8.51 -9.31 18.86
N TYR A 162 7.85 -9.44 17.71
CA TYR A 162 7.64 -10.70 17.02
C TYR A 162 8.17 -10.61 15.58
N HIS A 163 8.85 -11.65 15.12
CA HIS A 163 9.35 -11.75 13.73
C HIS A 163 8.64 -12.88 12.99
N THR A 164 8.35 -12.65 11.72
CA THR A 164 8.01 -13.71 10.75
C THR A 164 9.15 -13.85 9.72
N GLU A 165 8.84 -14.24 8.49
CA GLU A 165 9.84 -14.32 7.41
C GLU A 165 10.19 -12.91 6.93
N HIS A 166 9.18 -12.10 6.60
CA HIS A 166 9.37 -10.78 5.97
C HIS A 166 9.08 -9.58 6.91
N PHE A 167 8.43 -9.79 8.06
CA PHE A 167 7.98 -8.70 8.94
C PHE A 167 8.55 -8.77 10.36
N GLU A 168 8.77 -7.58 10.91
CA GLU A 168 8.93 -7.27 12.33
C GLU A 168 7.67 -6.57 12.84
N PHE A 169 7.06 -7.15 13.86
CA PHE A 169 5.91 -6.60 14.56
C PHE A 169 6.36 -6.07 15.92
N CYS A 170 6.15 -4.79 16.16
CA CYS A 170 6.29 -4.17 17.48
C CYS A 170 4.89 -3.96 18.07
N CYS A 171 4.64 -4.41 19.29
CA CYS A 171 3.37 -4.20 19.98
C CYS A 171 3.62 -3.45 21.30
N ASP A 172 2.69 -2.59 21.70
CA ASP A 172 2.70 -1.88 23.00
C ASP A 172 2.04 -2.68 24.14
N ALA A 173 1.52 -3.88 23.84
CA ALA A 173 0.95 -4.83 24.77
C ALA A 173 1.28 -6.27 24.33
N PRO A 174 1.35 -7.25 25.26
CA PRO A 174 1.64 -8.64 24.90
C PRO A 174 0.46 -9.24 24.13
N VAL A 175 0.78 -9.85 22.99
CA VAL A 175 -0.19 -10.43 22.07
C VAL A 175 -0.11 -11.95 22.13
N GLY A 176 -1.26 -12.62 22.30
CA GLY A 176 -1.30 -14.09 22.29
C GLY A 176 -0.78 -14.68 20.95
N PRO A 177 -0.06 -15.81 20.95
CA PRO A 177 0.51 -16.38 19.72
C PRO A 177 -0.49 -16.62 18.57
N ASP A 178 -1.75 -16.93 18.87
CA ASP A 178 -2.81 -17.07 17.85
C ASP A 178 -3.25 -15.73 17.24
N ALA A 179 -3.24 -14.66 18.04
CA ALA A 179 -3.50 -13.30 17.58
C ALA A 179 -2.34 -12.78 16.70
N VAL A 180 -1.08 -13.04 17.08
CA VAL A 180 0.07 -12.74 16.21
C VAL A 180 -0.01 -13.53 14.90
N ARG A 181 -0.29 -14.83 14.94
CA ARG A 181 -0.52 -15.65 13.74
C ARG A 181 -1.69 -15.15 12.88
N HIS A 182 -2.71 -14.56 13.47
CA HIS A 182 -3.88 -14.04 12.75
C HIS A 182 -3.49 -12.87 11.85
N PHE A 183 -2.96 -11.78 12.41
CA PHE A 183 -2.56 -10.63 11.60
C PHE A 183 -1.36 -10.96 10.70
N ALA A 184 -0.36 -11.69 11.19
CA ALA A 184 0.82 -12.07 10.41
C ALA A 184 0.46 -12.74 9.08
N ARG A 185 -0.63 -13.52 9.06
CA ARG A 185 -1.16 -14.16 7.85
C ARG A 185 -1.60 -13.16 6.78
N VAL A 186 -2.11 -11.98 7.16
CA VAL A 186 -2.50 -10.91 6.22
C VAL A 186 -1.26 -10.22 5.65
N PHE A 187 -0.31 -9.86 6.52
CA PHE A 187 0.97 -9.25 6.13
C PHE A 187 1.77 -10.15 5.16
N GLU A 188 2.03 -11.40 5.53
CA GLU A 188 2.79 -12.35 4.72
C GLU A 188 2.09 -12.68 3.40
N ALA A 189 0.77 -12.87 3.41
CA ALA A 189 0.02 -13.13 2.18
C ALA A 189 0.03 -11.91 1.23
N THR A 190 -0.01 -10.69 1.77
CA THR A 190 -0.05 -9.45 0.97
C THR A 190 1.33 -9.09 0.43
N TRP A 191 2.41 -9.39 1.16
CA TRP A 191 3.77 -9.37 0.62
C TRP A 191 3.89 -10.32 -0.58
N MET A 192 3.45 -11.57 -0.42
CA MET A 192 3.51 -12.58 -1.48
C MET A 192 2.60 -12.23 -2.67
N LEU A 193 1.43 -11.60 -2.44
CA LEU A 193 0.58 -11.04 -3.49
C LEU A 193 1.36 -10.04 -4.34
N ASN A 194 1.97 -9.03 -3.71
CA ASN A 194 2.74 -7.99 -4.41
C ASN A 194 4.03 -8.51 -5.07
N CYS A 195 4.60 -9.62 -4.58
CA CYS A 195 5.70 -10.30 -5.25
C CYS A 195 5.24 -11.05 -6.51
N GLN A 196 4.09 -11.73 -6.46
CA GLN A 196 3.65 -12.64 -7.53
C GLN A 196 2.82 -11.99 -8.64
N LEU A 197 2.23 -10.80 -8.42
CA LEU A 197 1.57 -10.06 -9.49
C LEU A 197 2.54 -9.75 -10.66
N PRO A 198 2.11 -9.85 -11.94
CA PRO A 198 2.96 -9.59 -13.12
C PRO A 198 3.57 -8.19 -13.22
N LEU A 199 3.20 -7.29 -12.31
CA LEU A 199 3.75 -5.95 -12.15
C LEU A 199 5.24 -5.95 -11.77
N ASP A 200 5.74 -7.03 -11.16
CA ASP A 200 7.13 -7.20 -10.71
C ASP A 200 7.60 -6.01 -9.84
N LEU A 201 6.83 -5.70 -8.79
CA LEU A 201 7.11 -4.57 -7.91
C LEU A 201 8.37 -4.77 -7.05
N ARG A 202 8.86 -6.00 -6.92
CA ARG A 202 10.05 -6.35 -6.11
C ARG A 202 10.03 -5.71 -4.70
N PRO A 203 9.01 -6.02 -3.88
CA PRO A 203 8.94 -5.50 -2.52
C PRO A 203 10.20 -5.86 -1.75
N ALA A 204 10.86 -4.84 -1.18
CA ALA A 204 12.00 -5.01 -0.30
C ALA A 204 11.88 -4.04 0.87
N PRO A 205 12.32 -4.43 2.09
CA PRO A 205 12.48 -3.51 3.20
C PRO A 205 13.42 -2.34 2.86
N GLU A 206 13.38 -1.31 3.69
CA GLU A 206 14.31 -0.19 3.57
C GLU A 206 15.77 -0.61 3.63
N THR A 207 16.64 0.19 3.00
CA THR A 207 18.09 -0.09 2.97
C THR A 207 18.62 -0.27 4.40
N MET A 208 19.43 -1.31 4.62
CA MET A 208 19.93 -1.78 5.93
C MET A 208 18.90 -2.41 6.89
N ARG A 209 17.60 -2.47 6.56
CA ARG A 209 16.62 -3.27 7.32
C ARG A 209 16.51 -4.67 6.71
N LYS A 210 16.36 -5.68 7.57
CA LYS A 210 16.08 -7.06 7.16
C LYS A 210 14.57 -7.35 7.00
N TRP A 211 13.72 -6.64 7.74
CA TRP A 211 12.28 -6.84 7.77
C TRP A 211 11.53 -5.55 7.47
N PHE A 212 10.34 -5.68 6.89
CA PHE A 212 9.32 -4.64 6.92
C PHE A 212 8.84 -4.45 8.37
N ARG A 213 8.41 -3.25 8.74
CA ARG A 213 7.99 -2.96 10.12
C ARG A 213 6.49 -2.68 10.20
N ALA A 214 5.84 -3.25 11.19
CA ALA A 214 4.47 -2.92 11.58
C ALA A 214 4.38 -2.75 13.10
N CYS A 215 3.62 -1.75 13.53
CA CYS A 215 3.34 -1.46 14.92
C CYS A 215 1.86 -1.74 15.21
N ILE A 216 1.59 -2.70 16.10
CA ILE A 216 0.25 -3.13 16.48
C ILE A 216 -0.09 -2.53 17.84
N LEU A 217 -1.03 -1.59 17.86
CA LEU A 217 -1.24 -0.68 18.98
C LEU A 217 -2.53 -0.98 19.73
N SER A 218 -2.43 -1.12 21.05
CA SER A 218 -3.51 -1.62 21.89
C SER A 218 -4.58 -0.58 22.26
N THR A 219 -4.32 0.69 21.99
CA THR A 219 -5.22 1.82 22.29
C THR A 219 -5.32 2.81 21.12
N ASP A 220 -6.45 3.50 21.03
CA ASP A 220 -6.66 4.55 20.03
C ASP A 220 -5.77 5.77 20.32
N GLU A 221 -5.41 6.01 21.58
CA GLU A 221 -4.45 7.04 22.00
C GLU A 221 -3.03 6.73 21.50
N SER A 222 -2.55 5.50 21.66
CA SER A 222 -1.28 5.03 21.06
C SER A 222 -1.29 5.24 19.55
N TYR A 223 -2.42 4.91 18.88
CA TYR A 223 -2.57 5.04 17.44
C TYR A 223 -2.56 6.51 16.97
N ALA A 224 -3.33 7.38 17.63
CA ALA A 224 -3.34 8.81 17.34
C ALA A 224 -1.98 9.49 17.56
N ALA A 225 -1.20 9.04 18.55
CA ALA A 225 0.15 9.56 18.81
C ALA A 225 1.15 9.31 17.67
N THR A 226 0.85 8.41 16.73
CA THR A 226 1.67 8.18 15.52
C THR A 226 1.47 9.24 14.44
N GLY A 227 0.46 10.10 14.57
CA GLY A 227 0.01 11.02 13.51
C GLY A 227 -0.92 10.36 12.48
N ALA A 228 -1.40 9.14 12.73
CA ALA A 228 -2.37 8.47 11.88
C ALA A 228 -3.69 9.28 11.76
N PRO A 229 -4.38 9.27 10.59
CA PRO A 229 -5.66 9.95 10.43
C PRO A 229 -6.73 9.41 11.40
N ALA A 230 -7.44 10.30 12.09
CA ALA A 230 -8.50 9.92 13.01
C ALA A 230 -9.59 9.08 12.30
N GLY A 231 -9.95 7.94 12.89
CA GLY A 231 -10.95 7.01 12.32
C GLY A 231 -10.46 6.14 11.16
N SER A 232 -9.16 6.12 10.85
CA SER A 232 -8.59 5.15 9.90
C SER A 232 -8.35 3.78 10.57
N SER A 233 -8.57 2.69 9.82
CA SER A 233 -8.37 1.31 10.29
C SER A 233 -6.92 0.79 10.13
N GLY A 234 -5.97 1.69 9.90
CA GLY A 234 -4.57 1.43 9.61
C GLY A 234 -3.94 2.61 8.88
N TYR A 235 -2.61 2.77 8.99
CA TYR A 235 -1.88 3.87 8.37
C TYR A 235 -0.42 3.48 8.07
N TYR A 236 0.01 3.59 6.81
CA TYR A 236 1.41 3.47 6.41
C TYR A 236 2.14 4.83 6.46
N SER A 237 3.05 4.96 7.42
CA SER A 237 3.95 6.12 7.51
C SER A 237 5.03 6.06 6.43
N ARG A 238 4.91 6.92 5.41
CA ARG A 238 5.96 7.11 4.40
C ARG A 238 7.27 7.67 4.98
N ALA A 239 7.26 8.22 6.20
CA ALA A 239 8.39 8.89 6.84
C ALA A 239 9.33 7.90 7.55
N ASP A 240 8.80 7.02 8.41
CA ASP A 240 9.57 6.01 9.16
C ASP A 240 9.49 4.59 8.53
N LYS A 241 8.59 4.42 7.55
CA LYS A 241 8.38 3.20 6.73
C LYS A 241 7.70 2.07 7.50
N THR A 242 6.90 2.42 8.50
CA THR A 242 6.16 1.51 9.37
C THR A 242 4.66 1.58 9.07
N ILE A 243 3.97 0.44 9.16
CA ILE A 243 2.50 0.40 9.18
C ILE A 243 2.06 0.46 10.64
N TYR A 244 1.16 1.38 10.99
CA TYR A 244 0.52 1.44 12.28
C TYR A 244 -0.91 0.89 12.17
N VAL A 245 -1.32 0.01 13.10
CA VAL A 245 -2.66 -0.59 13.11
C VAL A 245 -3.16 -0.69 14.55
N PRO A 246 -4.36 -0.19 14.87
CA PRO A 246 -4.96 -0.43 16.18
C PRO A 246 -5.49 -1.87 16.26
N ILE A 247 -5.43 -2.50 17.43
CA ILE A 247 -5.88 -3.89 17.63
C ILE A 247 -7.38 -4.09 17.27
N SER A 248 -8.19 -3.04 17.41
CA SER A 248 -9.62 -3.02 17.08
C SER A 248 -9.86 -3.35 15.60
N SER A 249 -9.07 -2.77 14.69
CA SER A 249 -9.15 -3.00 13.24
C SER A 249 -8.69 -4.40 12.80
N LEU A 250 -8.06 -5.16 13.70
CA LEU A 250 -7.66 -6.55 13.49
C LEU A 250 -8.67 -7.54 14.09
N GLY A 251 -9.83 -7.06 14.54
CA GLY A 251 -10.77 -7.81 15.37
C GLY A 251 -10.06 -8.42 16.58
N MET A 252 -9.37 -7.58 17.33
CA MET A 252 -8.78 -7.95 18.61
C MET A 252 -9.18 -6.92 19.67
N LYS A 253 -9.28 -7.38 20.91
CA LYS A 253 -9.54 -6.54 22.07
C LYS A 253 -8.51 -6.77 23.16
N LEU A 254 -8.31 -5.75 23.98
CA LEU A 254 -7.61 -5.89 25.25
C LEU A 254 -8.54 -6.61 26.24
N VAL A 255 -8.09 -7.74 26.78
CA VAL A 255 -8.79 -8.52 27.81
C VAL A 255 -8.07 -8.29 29.15
N GLY A 256 -8.81 -7.76 30.12
CA GLY A 256 -8.21 -7.12 31.28
C GLY A 256 -7.39 -5.88 30.88
N GLN A 257 -6.49 -5.44 31.76
CA GLN A 257 -5.64 -4.27 31.51
C GLN A 257 -4.35 -4.58 30.72
N LYS A 258 -4.13 -5.83 30.27
CA LYS A 258 -2.78 -6.30 29.92
C LYS A 258 -2.62 -7.30 28.78
N ARG A 259 -3.66 -7.84 28.12
CA ARG A 259 -3.45 -8.88 27.09
C ARG A 259 -4.35 -8.72 25.89
N VAL A 260 -3.77 -8.75 24.69
CA VAL A 260 -4.54 -8.72 23.44
C VAL A 260 -5.02 -10.13 23.07
N MET A 261 -6.31 -10.25 22.73
CA MET A 261 -6.96 -11.48 22.27
C MET A 261 -7.87 -11.21 21.08
N LEU A 262 -8.07 -12.23 20.23
CA LEU A 262 -9.03 -12.17 19.12
C LEU A 262 -10.45 -11.95 19.63
N ASP A 263 -11.15 -11.04 18.98
CA ASP A 263 -12.60 -10.83 19.08
C ASP A 263 -13.22 -11.12 17.71
N GLN A 264 -14.32 -11.86 17.66
CA GLN A 264 -14.86 -12.36 16.37
C GLN A 264 -15.61 -11.29 15.54
N SER A 265 -15.29 -10.01 15.77
CA SER A 265 -15.86 -8.82 15.13
C SER A 265 -14.88 -8.15 14.15
N VAL A 266 -14.05 -8.93 13.45
CA VAL A 266 -13.11 -8.43 12.45
C VAL A 266 -13.89 -7.77 11.30
N GLU A 267 -13.77 -6.45 11.14
CA GLU A 267 -14.18 -5.75 9.92
C GLU A 267 -13.24 -6.13 8.76
N SER A 268 -13.62 -5.82 7.51
CA SER A 268 -12.93 -6.35 6.33
C SER A 268 -11.43 -6.01 6.30
N ASN A 269 -10.58 -6.98 5.90
CA ASN A 269 -9.12 -6.80 5.84
C ASN A 269 -8.67 -5.78 4.77
N ASP A 270 -9.58 -5.29 3.94
CA ASP A 270 -9.37 -4.44 2.76
C ASP A 270 -8.45 -3.23 3.08
N THR A 271 -8.69 -2.53 4.19
CA THR A 271 -7.86 -1.37 4.60
C THR A 271 -6.45 -1.79 4.98
N LEU A 272 -6.29 -2.89 5.72
CA LEU A 272 -4.97 -3.40 6.08
C LEU A 272 -4.18 -3.84 4.84
N ILE A 273 -4.84 -4.52 3.90
CA ILE A 273 -4.24 -4.97 2.63
C ILE A 273 -3.86 -3.76 1.75
N HIS A 274 -4.65 -2.69 1.76
CA HIS A 274 -4.35 -1.40 1.13
C HIS A 274 -3.05 -0.80 1.71
N GLU A 275 -2.96 -0.63 3.05
CA GLU A 275 -1.76 -0.06 3.70
C GLU A 275 -0.51 -0.93 3.54
N ILE A 276 -0.64 -2.27 3.59
CA ILE A 276 0.49 -3.17 3.29
C ILE A 276 0.93 -2.99 1.85
N THR A 277 0.01 -2.81 0.90
CA THR A 277 0.37 -2.57 -0.51
C THR A 277 1.18 -1.28 -0.67
N HIS A 278 0.82 -0.18 0.02
CA HIS A 278 1.66 1.02 0.05
C HIS A 278 3.08 0.76 0.59
N GLN A 279 3.22 -0.05 1.65
CA GLN A 279 4.55 -0.45 2.14
C GLN A 279 5.32 -1.30 1.12
N MET A 280 4.67 -2.25 0.45
CA MET A 280 5.28 -3.05 -0.63
C MET A 280 5.72 -2.18 -1.82
N MET A 281 5.00 -1.09 -2.07
CA MET A 281 5.32 -0.08 -3.07
C MET A 281 6.34 0.98 -2.60
N GLY A 282 6.83 0.92 -1.36
CA GLY A 282 7.55 2.01 -0.68
C GLY A 282 8.68 2.69 -1.47
N ARG A 283 9.46 1.91 -2.23
CA ARG A 283 10.53 2.40 -3.12
C ARG A 283 10.02 3.11 -4.40
N TRP A 284 8.83 2.74 -4.87
CA TRP A 284 8.19 3.25 -6.08
C TRP A 284 7.35 4.50 -5.81
N LEU A 285 6.70 4.59 -4.65
CA LEU A 285 5.79 5.69 -4.30
C LEU A 285 6.32 7.11 -4.61
N PRO A 286 7.63 7.44 -4.45
CA PRO A 286 8.16 8.76 -4.84
C PRO A 286 8.20 9.05 -6.35
N ARG A 287 7.82 8.09 -7.20
CA ARG A 287 7.93 8.12 -8.67
C ARG A 287 6.61 7.80 -9.38
N LEU A 288 5.59 7.43 -8.62
CA LEU A 288 4.29 7.03 -9.13
C LEU A 288 3.29 8.18 -8.92
N PRO A 289 2.42 8.47 -9.90
CA PRO A 289 1.30 9.37 -9.69
C PRO A 289 0.32 8.78 -8.66
N ILE A 290 -0.37 9.64 -7.91
CA ILE A 290 -1.28 9.25 -6.83
C ILE A 290 -2.34 8.24 -7.29
N TRP A 291 -2.94 8.43 -8.47
CA TRP A 291 -3.97 7.54 -8.98
C TRP A 291 -3.50 6.09 -9.11
N PHE A 292 -2.22 5.84 -9.39
CA PHE A 292 -1.70 4.49 -9.51
C PHE A 292 -1.30 3.93 -8.14
N ALA A 293 -0.74 4.76 -7.26
CA ALA A 293 -0.42 4.35 -5.88
C ALA A 293 -1.70 3.88 -5.15
N GLU A 294 -2.72 4.72 -5.11
CA GLU A 294 -3.99 4.40 -4.44
C GLU A 294 -4.79 3.35 -5.23
N GLY A 295 -4.79 3.42 -6.56
CA GLY A 295 -5.52 2.45 -7.39
C GLY A 295 -4.97 1.02 -7.33
N ALA A 296 -3.66 0.84 -7.13
CA ALA A 296 -3.04 -0.45 -6.88
C ALA A 296 -3.30 -0.96 -5.46
N ALA A 297 -3.29 -0.07 -4.46
CA ALA A 297 -3.64 -0.39 -3.09
C ALA A 297 -5.12 -0.81 -2.94
N GLU A 298 -6.04 -0.06 -3.56
CA GLU A 298 -7.45 -0.42 -3.69
C GLU A 298 -7.63 -1.75 -4.44
N TYR A 299 -6.91 -1.98 -5.54
CA TYR A 299 -7.00 -3.22 -6.31
C TYR A 299 -6.68 -4.45 -5.44
N ASN A 300 -5.62 -4.37 -4.64
CA ASN A 300 -5.29 -5.44 -3.69
C ASN A 300 -6.32 -5.49 -2.55
N GLY A 301 -6.74 -4.34 -2.01
CA GLY A 301 -7.72 -4.23 -0.92
C GLY A 301 -9.06 -4.90 -1.22
N ILE A 302 -9.61 -4.73 -2.44
CA ILE A 302 -10.86 -5.40 -2.84
C ILE A 302 -10.68 -6.88 -3.21
N THR A 303 -9.45 -7.40 -3.24
CA THR A 303 -9.19 -8.80 -3.59
C THR A 303 -9.64 -9.72 -2.46
N ASP A 304 -10.49 -10.69 -2.80
CA ASP A 304 -11.10 -11.59 -1.83
C ASP A 304 -10.04 -12.39 -1.06
N PHE A 305 -9.98 -12.19 0.26
CA PHE A 305 -8.96 -12.75 1.15
C PHE A 305 -9.59 -13.68 2.18
N VAL A 306 -9.22 -14.97 2.14
CA VAL A 306 -9.70 -15.99 3.07
C VAL A 306 -8.53 -16.85 3.53
N HIS A 307 -8.28 -16.88 4.84
CA HIS A 307 -7.30 -17.78 5.48
C HIS A 307 -5.89 -17.79 4.84
N GLY A 308 -5.36 -16.63 4.44
CA GLY A 308 -4.01 -16.55 3.84
C GLY A 308 -3.96 -16.83 2.34
N ARG A 309 -5.14 -16.78 1.69
CA ARG A 309 -5.31 -16.94 0.24
C ARG A 309 -6.10 -15.79 -0.35
N PHE A 310 -5.55 -15.20 -1.40
CA PHE A 310 -6.21 -14.24 -2.29
C PHE A 310 -6.85 -14.97 -3.47
N PHE A 311 -8.08 -14.59 -3.84
CA PHE A 311 -8.80 -15.10 -5.01
C PHE A 311 -9.02 -13.98 -6.03
N LEU A 312 -8.25 -14.02 -7.12
CA LEU A 312 -8.26 -13.00 -8.16
C LEU A 312 -9.26 -13.33 -9.29
N SER A 313 -9.77 -14.55 -9.38
CA SER A 313 -10.76 -14.92 -10.42
C SER A 313 -12.17 -14.35 -10.20
N GLY A 314 -12.43 -13.68 -9.08
CA GLY A 314 -13.72 -13.04 -8.75
C GLY A 314 -13.71 -11.51 -8.80
N MET A 315 -12.63 -10.91 -9.32
CA MET A 315 -12.32 -9.48 -9.13
C MET A 315 -13.36 -8.52 -9.72
N GLU A 316 -13.99 -8.84 -10.84
CA GLU A 316 -15.05 -7.98 -11.42
C GLU A 316 -16.25 -7.86 -10.47
N SER A 317 -16.67 -8.96 -9.84
CA SER A 317 -17.76 -8.96 -8.85
C SER A 317 -17.38 -8.19 -7.59
N ARG A 318 -16.12 -8.28 -7.15
CA ARG A 318 -15.60 -7.53 -6.00
C ARG A 318 -15.56 -6.03 -6.30
N LEU A 319 -15.05 -5.63 -7.47
CA LEU A 319 -15.08 -4.25 -7.97
C LEU A 319 -16.52 -3.72 -8.01
N LYS A 320 -17.46 -4.46 -8.59
CA LYS A 320 -18.89 -4.07 -8.65
C LYS A 320 -19.50 -3.86 -7.27
N ASN A 321 -19.12 -4.66 -6.27
CA ASN A 321 -19.59 -4.49 -4.89
C ASN A 321 -18.94 -3.28 -4.21
N HIS A 322 -17.64 -3.06 -4.40
CA HIS A 322 -16.94 -1.86 -3.93
C HIS A 322 -17.57 -0.59 -4.53
N LEU A 323 -17.82 -0.53 -5.83
CA LEU A 323 -18.44 0.63 -6.47
C LEU A 323 -19.81 0.98 -5.87
N ARG A 324 -20.63 -0.01 -5.52
CA ARG A 324 -21.91 0.21 -4.80
C ARG A 324 -21.69 0.80 -3.40
N ALA A 325 -20.75 0.26 -2.62
CA ALA A 325 -20.40 0.79 -1.31
C ALA A 325 -19.81 2.21 -1.36
N SER A 326 -19.15 2.54 -2.47
CA SER A 326 -18.58 3.86 -2.79
C SER A 326 -19.57 4.84 -3.42
N GLY A 327 -20.87 4.50 -3.50
CA GLY A 327 -21.95 5.41 -3.94
C GLY A 327 -22.54 5.11 -5.32
N GLY A 328 -22.10 4.05 -5.99
CA GLY A 328 -22.62 3.60 -7.28
C GLY A 328 -24.09 3.19 -7.22
N GLN A 329 -24.87 3.74 -8.16
CA GLN A 329 -26.33 3.55 -8.24
C GLN A 329 -26.67 2.37 -9.16
N SER A 330 -27.70 1.59 -8.81
CA SER A 330 -28.23 0.56 -9.71
C SER A 330 -28.90 1.20 -10.93
N ALA A 331 -28.48 0.79 -12.13
CA ALA A 331 -29.01 1.24 -13.42
C ALA A 331 -29.49 0.02 -14.22
N GLY A 332 -30.63 -0.55 -13.82
CA GLY A 332 -31.08 -1.84 -14.33
C GLY A 332 -30.13 -2.96 -13.91
N SER A 333 -29.55 -3.69 -14.88
CA SER A 333 -28.48 -4.67 -14.64
C SER A 333 -27.08 -4.06 -14.48
N ALA A 334 -26.91 -2.78 -14.82
CA ALA A 334 -25.64 -2.07 -14.72
C ALA A 334 -25.48 -1.31 -13.39
N ILE A 335 -24.26 -0.83 -13.13
CA ILE A 335 -23.95 0.11 -12.05
C ILE A 335 -23.57 1.44 -12.67
N ARG A 336 -24.24 2.53 -12.30
CA ARG A 336 -23.82 3.89 -12.66
C ARG A 336 -22.95 4.47 -11.57
N PHE A 337 -21.77 4.95 -11.93
CA PHE A 337 -20.78 5.49 -10.99
C PHE A 337 -20.30 6.88 -11.41
N THR A 338 -20.23 7.80 -10.44
CA THR A 338 -19.65 9.14 -10.64
C THR A 338 -18.13 9.04 -10.55
N MET A 339 -17.45 9.16 -11.69
CA MET A 339 -15.99 9.08 -11.77
C MET A 339 -15.40 10.47 -11.98
N LEU A 340 -14.24 10.76 -11.37
CA LEU A 340 -13.46 11.94 -11.72
C LEU A 340 -13.01 11.85 -13.19
N ARG A 341 -13.08 12.96 -13.94
CA ARG A 341 -12.56 13.04 -15.32
C ARG A 341 -11.11 12.55 -15.42
N LEU A 342 -10.80 11.74 -16.44
CA LEU A 342 -9.46 11.17 -16.60
C LEU A 342 -8.34 12.22 -16.61
N PRO A 343 -8.43 13.37 -17.32
CA PRO A 343 -7.41 14.42 -17.25
C PRO A 343 -7.17 14.94 -15.83
N GLU A 344 -8.22 15.07 -15.00
CA GLU A 344 -8.09 15.56 -13.62
C GLU A 344 -7.51 14.49 -12.69
N LEU A 345 -7.88 13.22 -12.88
CA LEU A 345 -7.33 12.08 -12.14
C LEU A 345 -5.83 11.87 -12.44
N LEU A 346 -5.44 12.00 -13.72
CA LEU A 346 -4.06 11.81 -14.17
C LEU A 346 -3.11 12.92 -13.70
N ALA A 347 -3.60 14.14 -13.51
CA ALA A 347 -2.83 15.29 -13.04
C ALA A 347 -2.95 15.59 -11.55
N MET A 348 -3.76 14.84 -10.79
CA MET A 348 -3.91 15.07 -9.35
C MET A 348 -2.59 14.84 -8.61
N ASP A 349 -2.21 15.77 -7.74
CA ASP A 349 -1.05 15.62 -6.86
C ASP A 349 -1.44 15.15 -5.45
N HIS A 350 -0.46 14.84 -4.62
CA HIS A 350 -0.67 14.43 -3.24
C HIS A 350 -1.43 15.47 -2.39
N ARG A 351 -1.25 16.77 -2.66
CA ARG A 351 -1.89 17.85 -1.89
C ARG A 351 -3.37 17.97 -2.24
N THR A 352 -3.70 17.99 -3.53
CA THR A 352 -5.08 17.99 -4.03
C THR A 352 -5.81 16.73 -3.58
N TRP A 353 -5.18 15.56 -3.68
CA TRP A 353 -5.75 14.31 -3.18
C TRP A 353 -6.10 14.41 -1.69
N ALA A 354 -5.12 14.79 -0.85
CA ALA A 354 -5.32 14.93 0.59
C ALA A 354 -6.45 15.91 0.96
N SER A 355 -6.54 17.04 0.25
CA SER A 355 -7.61 18.03 0.46
C SER A 355 -9.02 17.53 0.09
N GLY A 356 -9.10 16.50 -0.78
CA GLY A 356 -10.35 15.90 -1.25
C GLY A 356 -10.80 14.66 -0.48
N LEU A 357 -10.09 14.22 0.56
CA LEU A 357 -10.37 12.96 1.28
C LEU A 357 -11.70 12.97 2.06
N SER A 358 -12.21 14.14 2.46
CA SER A 358 -13.44 14.23 3.24
C SER A 358 -14.70 14.01 2.41
N GLY A 359 -15.59 13.12 2.88
CA GLY A 359 -16.93 12.93 2.33
C GLY A 359 -16.97 12.13 1.02
N VAL A 360 -17.97 12.42 0.18
CA VAL A 360 -18.20 11.71 -1.10
C VAL A 360 -17.02 11.85 -2.06
N ALA A 361 -16.36 13.02 -2.05
CA ALA A 361 -15.26 13.34 -2.93
C ALA A 361 -14.08 12.35 -2.81
N GLY A 362 -13.77 11.90 -1.60
CA GLY A 362 -12.72 10.93 -1.31
C GLY A 362 -13.06 9.54 -1.86
N LYS A 363 -14.29 9.05 -1.60
CA LYS A 363 -14.75 7.74 -2.12
C LYS A 363 -14.71 7.69 -3.65
N GLU A 364 -15.15 8.77 -4.30
CA GLU A 364 -15.05 8.93 -5.75
C GLU A 364 -13.59 8.93 -6.23
N ASN A 365 -12.65 9.53 -5.50
CA ASN A 365 -11.21 9.51 -5.86
C ASN A 365 -10.64 8.08 -5.85
N TYR A 366 -10.78 7.36 -4.74
CA TYR A 366 -10.29 5.98 -4.60
C TYR A 366 -10.91 5.05 -5.66
N ALA A 367 -12.23 5.11 -5.83
CA ALA A 367 -12.92 4.31 -6.84
C ALA A 367 -12.52 4.70 -8.28
N SER A 368 -12.24 5.97 -8.58
CA SER A 368 -11.74 6.40 -9.89
C SER A 368 -10.33 5.88 -10.17
N ALA A 369 -9.45 5.92 -9.16
CA ALA A 369 -8.09 5.38 -9.21
C ALA A 369 -8.10 3.84 -9.41
N LEU A 370 -8.98 3.13 -8.69
CA LEU A 370 -9.24 1.70 -8.84
C LEU A 370 -9.77 1.36 -10.24
N LEU A 371 -10.75 2.11 -10.76
CA LEU A 371 -11.28 1.92 -12.12
C LEU A 371 -10.19 2.09 -13.19
N LEU A 372 -9.37 3.15 -13.10
CA LEU A 372 -8.26 3.33 -14.05
C LEU A 372 -7.24 2.18 -13.95
N THR A 373 -6.86 1.79 -12.74
CA THR A 373 -5.88 0.71 -12.51
C THR A 373 -6.40 -0.65 -13.00
N TYR A 374 -7.64 -1.01 -12.65
CA TYR A 374 -8.27 -2.26 -13.11
C TYR A 374 -8.36 -2.31 -14.63
N PHE A 375 -8.73 -1.21 -15.28
CA PHE A 375 -8.78 -1.14 -16.75
C PHE A 375 -7.41 -1.46 -17.35
N LEU A 376 -6.34 -0.85 -16.84
CA LEU A 376 -4.98 -1.08 -17.33
C LEU A 376 -4.45 -2.49 -17.03
N TYR A 377 -4.98 -3.17 -16.01
CA TYR A 377 -4.63 -4.56 -15.69
C TYR A 377 -5.38 -5.56 -16.58
N HIS A 378 -6.69 -5.36 -16.77
CA HIS A 378 -7.60 -6.43 -17.25
C HIS A 378 -8.40 -6.12 -18.51
N LEU A 379 -8.50 -4.85 -18.93
CA LEU A 379 -9.43 -4.43 -19.98
C LEU A 379 -8.77 -3.68 -21.16
N ASP A 380 -7.60 -3.05 -20.97
CA ASP A 380 -6.89 -2.35 -22.04
C ASP A 380 -6.30 -3.34 -23.06
N ARG A 381 -6.50 -3.03 -24.35
CA ARG A 381 -5.95 -3.78 -25.51
C ARG A 381 -6.14 -5.30 -25.36
N ASP A 382 -5.04 -6.04 -25.33
CA ASP A 382 -4.99 -7.51 -25.31
C ASP A 382 -5.27 -8.11 -23.93
N ARG A 383 -5.66 -7.29 -22.93
CA ARG A 383 -6.07 -7.71 -21.58
C ARG A 383 -5.00 -8.49 -20.81
N ASN A 384 -3.74 -8.17 -21.08
CA ASN A 384 -2.56 -8.85 -20.55
C ASN A 384 -1.64 -7.92 -19.72
N ALA A 385 -2.12 -6.72 -19.35
CA ALA A 385 -1.38 -5.69 -18.63
C ALA A 385 -0.05 -5.21 -19.29
N ALA A 386 0.24 -5.55 -20.55
CA ALA A 386 1.55 -5.29 -21.16
C ALA A 386 1.97 -3.80 -21.11
N GLY A 387 1.03 -2.88 -21.34
CA GLY A 387 1.28 -1.44 -21.29
C GLY A 387 1.66 -0.93 -19.89
N ILE A 388 0.97 -1.38 -18.84
CA ILE A 388 1.29 -0.94 -17.47
C ILE A 388 2.57 -1.59 -16.94
N ILE A 389 2.86 -2.83 -17.35
CA ILE A 389 4.14 -3.50 -17.03
C ILE A 389 5.31 -2.76 -17.69
N ALA A 390 5.20 -2.40 -18.98
CA ALA A 390 6.22 -1.62 -19.68
C ALA A 390 6.39 -0.21 -19.08
N TRP A 391 5.30 0.46 -18.72
CA TRP A 391 5.30 1.74 -18.00
C TRP A 391 6.09 1.66 -16.68
N LEU A 392 5.81 0.64 -15.84
CA LEU A 392 6.56 0.39 -14.62
C LEU A 392 8.05 0.11 -14.89
N ARG A 393 8.39 -0.68 -15.93
CA ARG A 393 9.79 -0.94 -16.28
C ARG A 393 10.55 0.33 -16.66
N ASP A 394 9.90 1.31 -17.28
CA ASP A 394 10.55 2.58 -17.63
C ASP A 394 10.69 3.54 -16.43
N ILE A 395 9.71 3.56 -15.53
CA ILE A 395 9.83 4.27 -14.23
C ILE A 395 10.94 3.64 -13.36
N GLU A 396 11.11 2.31 -13.39
CA GLU A 396 12.22 1.62 -12.71
C GLU A 396 13.58 2.12 -13.24
N LYS A 397 13.71 2.33 -14.56
CA LYS A 397 14.88 2.93 -15.23
C LYS A 397 15.00 4.46 -15.03
N GLY A 398 14.11 5.08 -14.26
CA GLY A 398 14.14 6.50 -13.92
C GLY A 398 13.53 7.45 -14.96
N ARG A 399 12.77 6.94 -15.93
CA ARG A 399 12.03 7.76 -16.90
C ARG A 399 10.87 8.49 -16.20
N PRO A 400 10.60 9.77 -16.52
CA PRO A 400 9.41 10.46 -16.03
C PRO A 400 8.12 9.71 -16.39
N HIS A 401 7.16 9.65 -15.45
CA HIS A 401 5.99 8.79 -15.59
C HIS A 401 5.06 9.23 -16.72
N GLU A 402 5.07 10.52 -17.08
CA GLU A 402 4.28 11.15 -18.14
C GLU A 402 4.80 10.72 -19.52
N GLN A 403 6.12 10.70 -19.70
CA GLN A 403 6.76 10.23 -20.93
C GLN A 403 6.52 8.72 -21.12
N ALA A 404 6.69 7.94 -20.05
CA ALA A 404 6.39 6.52 -20.07
C ALA A 404 4.88 6.28 -20.33
N PHE A 405 3.99 7.13 -19.81
CA PHE A 405 2.54 7.01 -20.00
C PHE A 405 2.16 7.26 -21.46
N LYS A 406 2.74 8.29 -22.10
CA LYS A 406 2.54 8.59 -23.53
C LYS A 406 2.98 7.41 -24.43
N GLU A 407 4.10 6.77 -24.10
CA GLU A 407 4.61 5.64 -24.88
C GLU A 407 3.84 4.33 -24.62
N HIS A 408 3.69 3.91 -23.37
CA HIS A 408 3.23 2.55 -23.04
C HIS A 408 1.74 2.44 -22.72
N ILE A 409 1.14 3.50 -22.14
CA ILE A 409 -0.29 3.53 -21.79
C ILE A 409 -1.10 4.07 -22.97
N LEU A 410 -0.79 5.27 -23.47
CA LEU A 410 -1.49 5.79 -24.65
C LEU A 410 -1.13 5.00 -25.91
N ALA A 411 0.14 4.67 -26.12
CA ALA A 411 0.59 3.81 -27.22
C ALA A 411 0.07 4.27 -28.60
N GLY A 412 0.28 5.55 -28.91
CA GLY A 412 -0.16 6.20 -30.16
C GLY A 412 -1.59 6.74 -30.13
N ARG A 413 -2.41 6.42 -29.12
CA ARG A 413 -3.72 7.05 -28.88
C ARG A 413 -3.51 8.48 -28.37
N ASN A 414 -4.46 9.38 -28.68
CA ASN A 414 -4.62 10.62 -27.91
C ASN A 414 -5.53 10.39 -26.68
N LEU A 415 -5.60 11.37 -25.77
CA LEU A 415 -6.33 11.20 -24.51
C LEU A 415 -7.85 11.03 -24.71
N LEU A 416 -8.44 11.63 -25.74
CA LEU A 416 -9.87 11.46 -26.09
C LEU A 416 -10.15 10.05 -26.62
N GLN A 417 -9.27 9.50 -27.45
CA GLN A 417 -9.36 8.11 -27.93
C GLN A 417 -9.21 7.11 -26.79
N PHE A 418 -8.29 7.37 -25.85
CA PHE A 418 -8.12 6.57 -24.63
C PHE A 418 -9.37 6.62 -23.74
N GLU A 419 -9.91 7.81 -23.47
CA GLU A 419 -11.15 7.99 -22.69
C GLU A 419 -12.36 7.30 -23.36
N ALA A 420 -12.50 7.41 -24.68
CA ALA A 420 -13.57 6.73 -25.42
C ALA A 420 -13.48 5.18 -25.31
N GLN A 421 -12.28 4.62 -25.42
CA GLN A 421 -12.05 3.18 -25.25
C GLN A 421 -12.26 2.71 -23.81
N PHE A 422 -11.84 3.52 -22.83
CA PHE A 422 -12.07 3.30 -21.41
C PHE A 422 -13.56 3.26 -21.07
N ILE A 423 -14.35 4.25 -21.51
CA ILE A 423 -15.82 4.27 -21.38
C ILE A 423 -16.44 3.03 -22.03
N HIS A 424 -15.99 2.67 -23.24
CA HIS A 424 -16.53 1.52 -23.97
C HIS A 424 -16.30 0.21 -23.21
N ALA A 425 -15.08 -0.02 -22.71
CA ALA A 425 -14.74 -1.22 -21.94
C ALA A 425 -15.62 -1.35 -20.69
N TRP A 426 -15.80 -0.27 -19.91
CA TRP A 426 -16.65 -0.31 -18.71
C TRP A 426 -18.10 -0.62 -19.03
N ARG A 427 -18.66 -0.06 -20.11
CA ARG A 427 -20.02 -0.38 -20.58
C ARG A 427 -20.17 -1.87 -20.92
N GLN A 428 -19.17 -2.52 -21.52
CA GLN A 428 -19.21 -3.97 -21.80
C GLN A 428 -19.22 -4.82 -20.51
N THR A 429 -18.64 -4.32 -19.41
CA THR A 429 -18.71 -4.98 -18.09
C THR A 429 -19.98 -4.61 -17.30
N GLY A 430 -20.90 -3.80 -17.86
CA GLY A 430 -22.09 -3.34 -17.13
C GLY A 430 -21.80 -2.26 -16.08
N ILE A 431 -20.80 -1.40 -16.33
CA ILE A 431 -20.50 -0.21 -15.52
C ILE A 431 -20.68 1.03 -16.40
N GLU A 432 -21.62 1.90 -16.04
CA GLU A 432 -21.85 3.20 -16.67
C GLU A 432 -21.08 4.28 -15.91
N LEU A 433 -20.17 4.97 -16.59
CA LEU A 433 -19.43 6.09 -15.99
C LEU A 433 -20.13 7.42 -16.28
N GLN A 434 -20.36 8.20 -15.23
CA GLN A 434 -20.74 9.61 -15.30
C GLN A 434 -19.56 10.44 -14.82
N PHE A 435 -18.99 11.27 -15.68
CA PHE A 435 -17.83 12.07 -15.31
C PHE A 435 -18.20 13.34 -14.54
N VAL A 436 -17.49 13.61 -13.45
CA VAL A 436 -17.55 14.87 -12.69
C VAL A 436 -16.29 15.70 -12.95
N ARG A 437 -16.47 17.02 -13.10
CA ARG A 437 -15.40 18.02 -13.14
C ARG A 437 -15.28 18.66 -11.76
N ARG A 438 -14.08 18.79 -11.22
CA ARG A 438 -13.82 19.49 -9.94
C ARG A 438 -12.96 20.74 -10.11
N GLY A 439 -12.45 21.00 -11.32
CA GLY A 439 -11.71 22.22 -11.64
C GLY A 439 -10.27 22.21 -11.15
N GLY A 440 -9.71 21.02 -10.92
CA GLY A 440 -8.29 20.85 -10.62
C GLY A 440 -7.40 21.02 -11.86
N ALA A 441 -6.12 20.72 -11.71
CA ALA A 441 -5.22 20.60 -12.85
C ALA A 441 -5.69 19.50 -13.82
N GLU A 442 -5.50 19.70 -15.12
CA GLU A 442 -5.82 18.71 -16.16
C GLU A 442 -4.55 18.26 -16.88
N PHE A 443 -4.37 16.95 -17.02
CA PHE A 443 -3.21 16.35 -17.65
C PHE A 443 -3.12 16.69 -19.14
N GLN A 444 -2.03 17.36 -19.53
CA GLN A 444 -1.71 17.75 -20.90
C GLN A 444 -0.57 16.86 -21.44
N LEU A 445 -0.60 16.51 -22.74
CA LEU A 445 0.35 15.59 -23.38
C LEU A 445 0.68 15.97 -24.82
#